data_AF-A0A8X7YQF5-F1
#
_entry.id   AF-A0A8X7YQF5-F1
#
_cell.length_a   1.000
_cell.length_b   1.000
_cell.length_c   1.000
_cell.angle_alpha   90.00
_cell.angle_beta   90.00
_cell.angle_gamma   90.00
#
_symmetry.space_group_name_H-M   'P 1'
#
loop_
_entity.id
_entity.type
_entity.pdbx_description
1 polymer ?
#
loop_
_entity_poly.entity_id
_entity_poly.type
_entity_poly.pdbx_seq_one_letter_code
_entity_poly.pdbx_strand_id
1 'polypeptide(L)'
;MAVPCSQTDDLVSTSQVPLIYEDQEDEAHLSKSLNHLETILRVFGFCQHSFISITLSWLSFLLLGIALPVVMIHYFSYCTTDCKKYQIRTFEIQVLVFQCLVAAISLVCISHNLRKYGFRKFLFVDRYHGHMAQFRDEYVKKINGFFRLLAVWVLPFLLLKIVREAVRIIYVPHHSWGQSVAILIALIVSWTYSITIYLSGCALFNLVCNFQVIHFENYGKLLERDMDVSQYIEEHIRLTHYLSKISHRFRIFFILELLVVTASQVVALFQTTWNSEIINFINGGDFVISSIVELVGLIICLHAAAKITHRAQGTGSVAAKWHSIVTCASDDTSQVEISGNGGSSEAANTGHLLCINYSESDLEAVDYVPVPTTTQLASYMSTYHKRQAFVTYLQSNPGGFSVFGWTIDRTLINTIFFLEMSLVLFVLGKTITIYHS
;
A
#
# COMPACT_ATOMS: atom_id res chain seq x y z
N MET A 1 71.26 -36.83 -16.02
CA MET A 1 70.06 -37.66 -16.33
C MET A 1 69.24 -37.72 -15.04
N ALA A 2 67.98 -37.29 -14.96
CA ALA A 2 67.07 -36.75 -15.97
C ALA A 2 66.17 -35.62 -15.38
N VAL A 3 65.39 -34.97 -16.25
CA VAL A 3 64.36 -33.91 -16.01
C VAL A 3 63.13 -34.37 -16.83
N PRO A 4 61.83 -34.25 -16.44
CA PRO A 4 61.13 -33.03 -15.97
C PRO A 4 60.10 -33.32 -14.81
N CYS A 5 59.08 -32.52 -14.44
CA CYS A 5 58.55 -31.23 -14.94
C CYS A 5 57.83 -30.37 -13.84
N SER A 6 57.39 -29.18 -14.29
CA SER A 6 56.43 -28.18 -13.77
C SER A 6 55.29 -28.56 -12.80
N GLN A 7 54.97 -27.63 -11.90
CA GLN A 7 53.66 -26.93 -11.90
C GLN A 7 53.78 -25.50 -11.33
N THR A 8 52.80 -24.64 -11.66
CA THR A 8 52.84 -23.17 -11.55
C THR A 8 52.15 -22.63 -10.28
N ASP A 9 52.79 -21.66 -9.62
CA ASP A 9 52.19 -20.85 -8.55
C ASP A 9 51.45 -19.62 -9.12
N ASP A 10 50.14 -19.74 -9.34
CA ASP A 10 49.28 -18.58 -9.64
C ASP A 10 48.73 -17.96 -8.35
N LEU A 11 49.45 -16.97 -7.81
CA LEU A 11 49.02 -16.17 -6.67
C LEU A 11 48.16 -14.98 -7.15
N VAL A 12 46.85 -15.15 -7.31
CA VAL A 12 45.90 -14.04 -7.52
C VAL A 12 44.92 -13.94 -6.37
N SER A 13 45.04 -12.83 -5.63
CA SER A 13 44.31 -12.53 -4.40
C SER A 13 42.80 -12.45 -4.58
N THR A 14 42.04 -13.36 -3.94
CA THR A 14 40.61 -13.20 -3.72
C THR A 14 40.37 -12.04 -2.74
N SER A 15 40.13 -10.85 -3.27
CA SER A 15 39.83 -9.66 -2.47
C SER A 15 38.50 -9.86 -1.73
N GLN A 16 38.57 -10.13 -0.42
CA GLN A 16 37.41 -10.02 0.46
C GLN A 16 37.03 -8.55 0.59
N VAL A 17 36.10 -8.10 -0.26
CA VAL A 17 35.39 -6.83 -0.05
C VAL A 17 34.64 -6.96 1.29
N PRO A 18 34.83 -6.04 2.26
CA PRO A 18 34.19 -6.20 3.56
C PRO A 18 32.68 -5.98 3.43
N LEU A 19 31.90 -6.89 4.02
CA LEU A 19 30.42 -6.84 4.08
C LEU A 19 29.86 -5.52 4.67
N ILE A 20 30.72 -4.76 5.36
CA ILE A 20 30.45 -3.42 5.90
C ILE A 20 30.31 -2.36 4.79
N TYR A 21 31.03 -2.48 3.67
CA TYR A 21 30.96 -1.51 2.56
C TYR A 21 29.64 -1.62 1.79
N GLU A 22 29.17 -2.82 1.47
CA GLU A 22 27.87 -3.03 0.82
C GLU A 22 26.72 -2.49 1.69
N ASP A 23 26.74 -2.80 3.00
CA ASP A 23 25.68 -2.37 3.91
C ASP A 23 25.59 -0.83 4.04
N GLN A 24 26.75 -0.15 3.95
CA GLN A 24 26.85 1.31 4.01
C GLN A 24 26.51 2.01 2.68
N GLU A 25 26.90 1.46 1.52
CA GLU A 25 26.50 1.99 0.22
C GLU A 25 24.99 1.90 0.00
N ASP A 26 24.37 0.79 0.40
CA ASP A 26 22.93 0.64 0.25
C ASP A 26 22.13 1.46 1.29
N GLU A 27 22.64 1.67 2.51
CA GLU A 27 22.01 2.61 3.46
C GLU A 27 21.97 4.03 2.85
N ALA A 28 23.03 4.44 2.14
CA ALA A 28 23.04 5.67 1.36
C ALA A 28 21.99 5.64 0.23
N HIS A 29 21.73 4.49 -0.41
CA HIS A 29 20.69 4.33 -1.42
C HIS A 29 19.26 4.47 -0.85
N LEU A 30 18.93 3.77 0.25
CA LEU A 30 17.60 3.89 0.88
C LEU A 30 17.36 5.30 1.44
N SER A 31 18.36 5.88 2.11
CA SER A 31 18.26 7.25 2.64
C SER A 31 18.11 8.29 1.52
N LYS A 32 18.76 8.09 0.37
CA LYS A 32 18.54 8.88 -0.86
C LYS A 32 17.11 8.74 -1.39
N SER A 33 16.56 7.53 -1.49
CA SER A 33 15.18 7.30 -1.92
C SER A 33 14.15 7.93 -0.97
N LEU A 34 14.40 7.87 0.35
CA LEU A 34 13.58 8.51 1.36
C LEU A 34 13.66 10.05 1.28
N ASN A 35 14.85 10.61 1.09
CA ASN A 35 15.04 12.06 0.93
C ASN A 35 14.36 12.57 -0.36
N HIS A 36 14.40 11.80 -1.45
CA HIS A 36 13.67 12.11 -2.68
C HIS A 36 12.15 12.13 -2.45
N LEU A 37 11.61 11.14 -1.72
CA LEU A 37 10.20 11.11 -1.30
C LEU A 37 9.83 12.28 -0.40
N GLU A 38 10.66 12.62 0.59
CA GLU A 38 10.43 13.80 1.45
C GLU A 38 10.44 15.09 0.63
N THR A 39 11.38 15.23 -0.32
CA THR A 39 11.49 16.41 -1.19
C THR A 39 10.24 16.57 -2.05
N ILE A 40 9.73 15.50 -2.66
CA ILE A 40 8.50 15.57 -3.47
C ILE A 40 7.27 15.86 -2.61
N LEU A 41 7.13 15.24 -1.43
CA LEU A 41 6.06 15.57 -0.49
C LEU A 41 6.15 17.02 0.02
N ARG A 42 7.35 17.58 0.14
CA ARG A 42 7.58 19.00 0.46
C ARG A 42 7.18 19.91 -0.69
N VAL A 43 7.47 19.56 -1.94
CA VAL A 43 7.00 20.28 -3.15
C VAL A 43 5.48 20.27 -3.25
N PHE A 44 4.81 19.15 -2.94
CA PHE A 44 3.35 19.07 -2.83
C PHE A 44 2.77 19.77 -1.59
N GLY A 45 3.61 20.30 -0.69
CA GLY A 45 3.19 21.06 0.49
C GLY A 45 2.86 20.24 1.74
N PHE A 46 3.04 18.92 1.75
CA PHE A 46 2.72 18.08 2.91
C PHE A 46 3.70 18.26 4.08
N CYS A 47 4.98 18.54 3.81
CA CYS A 47 6.03 18.64 4.83
C CYS A 47 6.01 19.98 5.61
N GLN A 48 4.96 20.20 6.39
CA GLN A 48 4.71 21.41 7.18
C GLN A 48 5.55 21.51 8.48
N HIS A 49 6.87 21.38 8.38
CA HIS A 49 7.78 21.38 9.54
C HIS A 49 8.17 22.79 10.05
N SER A 50 8.21 23.80 9.18
CA SER A 50 8.53 25.18 9.53
C SER A 50 7.36 26.12 9.24
N PHE A 51 7.32 27.27 9.92
CA PHE A 51 6.32 28.32 9.64
C PHE A 51 6.32 28.75 8.17
N ILE A 52 7.50 28.87 7.55
CA ILE A 52 7.65 29.21 6.12
C ILE A 52 7.03 28.11 5.24
N SER A 53 7.28 26.83 5.54
CA SER A 53 6.71 25.72 4.75
C SER A 53 5.20 25.57 4.96
N ILE A 54 4.69 25.92 6.15
CA ILE A 54 3.24 26.02 6.42
C ILE A 54 2.65 27.15 5.56
N THR A 55 3.17 28.37 5.66
CA THR A 55 2.63 29.52 4.91
C THR A 55 2.72 29.31 3.40
N LEU A 56 3.81 28.74 2.90
CA LEU A 56 3.98 28.44 1.47
C LEU A 56 3.01 27.34 0.99
N SER A 57 2.81 26.28 1.78
CA SER A 57 1.84 25.22 1.51
C SER A 57 0.41 25.76 1.42
N TRP A 58 -0.02 26.50 2.45
CA TRP A 58 -1.36 27.10 2.50
C TRP A 58 -1.55 28.17 1.42
N LEU A 59 -0.55 29.02 1.16
CA LEU A 59 -0.62 30.01 0.07
C LEU A 59 -0.73 29.33 -1.29
N SER A 60 0.06 28.28 -1.54
CA SER A 60 -0.02 27.51 -2.79
C SER A 60 -1.39 26.85 -2.97
N PHE A 61 -1.95 26.29 -1.88
CA PHE A 61 -3.26 25.65 -1.91
C PHE A 61 -4.39 26.65 -2.13
N LEU A 62 -4.39 27.76 -1.40
CA LEU A 62 -5.36 28.84 -1.57
C LEU A 62 -5.26 29.48 -2.96
N LEU A 63 -4.05 29.66 -3.50
CA LEU A 63 -3.85 30.28 -4.81
C LEU A 63 -4.20 29.33 -5.97
N LEU A 64 -3.56 28.17 -6.04
CA LEU A 64 -3.69 27.23 -7.16
C LEU A 64 -4.94 26.36 -7.07
N GLY A 65 -5.35 25.96 -5.86
CA GLY A 65 -6.51 25.10 -5.64
C GLY A 65 -7.84 25.84 -5.64
N ILE A 66 -7.90 27.08 -5.11
CA ILE A 66 -9.16 27.81 -4.90
C ILE A 66 -9.24 29.12 -5.69
N ALA A 67 -8.33 30.06 -5.46
CA ALA A 67 -8.44 31.40 -6.04
C ALA A 67 -8.34 31.40 -7.57
N LEU A 68 -7.36 30.69 -8.13
CA LEU A 68 -7.16 30.57 -9.57
C LEU A 68 -8.41 30.03 -10.30
N PRO A 69 -8.98 28.86 -9.95
CA PRO A 69 -10.16 28.35 -10.64
C PRO A 69 -11.42 29.19 -10.39
N VAL A 70 -11.62 29.74 -9.18
CA VAL A 70 -12.77 30.63 -8.91
C VAL A 70 -12.70 31.91 -9.76
N VAL A 71 -11.53 32.55 -9.85
CA VAL A 71 -11.33 33.75 -10.68
C VAL A 71 -11.52 33.41 -12.16
N MET A 72 -10.99 32.28 -12.64
CA MET A 72 -11.15 31.86 -14.04
C MET A 72 -12.61 31.57 -14.40
N ILE A 73 -13.37 30.86 -13.55
CA ILE A 73 -14.81 30.61 -13.73
C ILE A 73 -15.59 31.93 -13.72
N HIS A 74 -15.26 32.86 -12.81
CA HIS A 74 -15.94 34.16 -12.76
C HIS A 74 -15.62 35.03 -13.99
N TYR A 75 -14.37 35.08 -14.43
CA TYR A 75 -13.96 35.85 -15.60
C TYR A 75 -14.65 35.31 -16.87
N PHE A 76 -14.66 33.98 -17.04
CA PHE A 76 -15.39 33.32 -18.13
C PHE A 76 -16.88 33.66 -18.10
N SER A 77 -17.50 33.68 -16.91
CA SER A 77 -18.92 34.04 -16.73
C SER A 77 -19.27 35.50 -17.06
N TYR A 78 -18.31 36.42 -17.14
CA TYR A 78 -18.59 37.83 -17.47
C TYR A 78 -18.52 38.12 -18.98
N CYS A 79 -17.90 37.23 -19.77
CA CYS A 79 -17.64 37.45 -21.20
C CYS A 79 -18.82 37.13 -22.14
N THR A 80 -19.95 36.62 -21.66
CA THR A 80 -20.98 36.04 -22.56
C THR A 80 -22.42 36.38 -22.18
N THR A 81 -23.01 37.35 -22.89
CA THR A 81 -24.44 37.70 -22.76
C THR A 81 -25.38 36.61 -23.31
N ASP A 82 -24.92 35.79 -24.26
CA ASP A 82 -25.72 34.79 -24.99
C ASP A 82 -25.46 33.31 -24.63
N CYS A 83 -24.47 32.99 -23.78
CA CYS A 83 -24.04 31.59 -23.55
C CYS A 83 -24.94 30.77 -22.57
N LYS A 84 -26.20 31.18 -22.36
CA LYS A 84 -27.13 30.50 -21.44
C LYS A 84 -27.50 29.06 -21.85
N LYS A 85 -27.23 28.64 -23.09
CA LYS A 85 -27.55 27.30 -23.61
C LYS A 85 -26.51 26.20 -23.33
N TYR A 86 -25.28 26.55 -22.93
CA TYR A 86 -24.16 25.58 -22.95
C TYR A 86 -23.36 25.44 -21.65
N GLN A 87 -23.66 26.18 -20.56
CA GLN A 87 -22.89 26.03 -19.32
C GLN A 87 -23.73 26.31 -18.07
N ILE A 88 -23.93 25.27 -17.25
CA ILE A 88 -24.58 25.40 -15.94
C ILE A 88 -23.49 25.69 -14.90
N ARG A 89 -23.26 26.99 -14.63
CA ARG A 89 -22.25 27.50 -13.69
C ARG A 89 -22.29 26.84 -12.30
N THR A 90 -23.47 26.43 -11.84
CA THR A 90 -23.67 25.71 -10.57
C THR A 90 -22.89 24.40 -10.52
N PHE A 91 -22.76 23.70 -11.65
CA PHE A 91 -22.10 22.40 -11.73
C PHE A 91 -20.58 22.51 -11.58
N GLU A 92 -19.95 23.45 -12.29
CA GLU A 92 -18.49 23.65 -12.22
C GLU A 92 -18.04 24.10 -10.83
N ILE A 93 -18.82 24.97 -10.18
CA ILE A 93 -18.56 25.39 -8.79
C ILE A 93 -18.67 24.18 -7.85
N GLN A 94 -19.64 23.28 -8.07
CA GLN A 94 -19.84 22.14 -7.18
C GLN A 94 -18.75 21.07 -7.34
N VAL A 95 -18.33 20.75 -8.57
CA VAL A 95 -17.15 19.90 -8.83
C VAL A 95 -15.91 20.51 -8.18
N LEU A 96 -15.68 21.82 -8.35
CA LEU A 96 -14.56 22.52 -7.73
C LEU A 96 -14.59 22.43 -6.20
N VAL A 97 -15.76 22.59 -5.57
CA VAL A 97 -15.91 22.47 -4.11
C VAL A 97 -15.54 21.08 -3.63
N PHE A 98 -16.06 20.01 -4.24
CA PHE A 98 -15.72 18.64 -3.83
C PHE A 98 -14.23 18.32 -4.07
N GLN A 99 -13.69 18.69 -5.24
CA GLN A 99 -12.27 18.51 -5.54
C GLN A 99 -11.37 19.27 -4.54
N CYS A 100 -11.74 20.50 -4.16
CA CYS A 100 -11.04 21.27 -3.14
C CYS A 100 -11.14 20.62 -1.75
N LEU A 101 -12.32 20.12 -1.36
CA LEU A 101 -12.52 19.45 -0.07
C LEU A 101 -11.66 18.19 0.03
N VAL A 102 -11.68 17.34 -0.99
CA VAL A 102 -10.91 16.10 -1.07
C VAL A 102 -9.40 16.40 -1.02
N ALA A 103 -8.90 17.37 -1.79
CA ALA A 103 -7.51 17.80 -1.74
C ALA A 103 -7.12 18.44 -0.39
N ALA A 104 -8.00 19.24 0.22
CA ALA A 104 -7.78 19.84 1.53
C ALA A 104 -7.71 18.79 2.65
N ILE A 105 -8.58 17.77 2.63
CA ILE A 105 -8.56 16.64 3.57
C ILE A 105 -7.22 15.90 3.46
N SER A 106 -6.77 15.56 2.25
CA SER A 106 -5.45 14.96 2.03
C SER A 106 -4.33 15.83 2.58
N LEU A 107 -4.29 17.12 2.21
CA LEU A 107 -3.24 18.05 2.64
C LEU A 107 -3.21 18.20 4.16
N VAL A 108 -4.35 18.47 4.80
CA VAL A 108 -4.46 18.72 6.25
C VAL A 108 -4.18 17.46 7.06
N CYS A 109 -4.80 16.32 6.73
CA CYS A 109 -4.61 15.10 7.51
C CYS A 109 -3.19 14.55 7.42
N ILE A 110 -2.55 14.63 6.25
CA ILE A 110 -1.19 14.10 6.07
C ILE A 110 -0.15 15.07 6.60
N SER A 111 -0.27 16.37 6.35
CA SER A 111 0.64 17.36 6.94
C SER A 111 0.57 17.36 8.48
N HIS A 112 -0.62 17.21 9.07
CA HIS A 112 -0.78 17.04 10.51
C HIS A 112 -0.01 15.82 11.02
N ASN A 113 -0.17 14.65 10.38
CA ASN A 113 0.51 13.43 10.79
C ASN A 113 2.04 13.52 10.59
N LEU A 114 2.51 14.04 9.46
CA LEU A 114 3.94 14.25 9.20
C LEU A 114 4.57 15.21 10.21
N ARG A 115 3.90 16.34 10.52
CA ARG A 115 4.36 17.29 11.53
C ARG A 115 4.38 16.70 12.93
N LYS A 116 3.38 15.90 13.30
CA LYS A 116 3.25 15.29 14.65
C LYS A 116 4.24 14.17 14.92
N TYR A 117 4.60 13.37 13.92
CA TYR A 117 5.45 12.20 14.12
C TYR A 117 6.87 12.33 13.51
N GLY A 118 7.07 13.22 12.53
CA GLY A 118 8.30 13.31 11.74
C GLY A 118 8.36 12.25 10.63
N PHE A 119 8.98 12.58 9.48
CA PHE A 119 8.89 11.80 8.25
C PHE A 119 9.30 10.31 8.40
N ARG A 120 10.53 10.02 8.88
CA ARG A 120 11.02 8.63 9.06
C ARG A 120 10.18 7.80 10.05
N LYS A 121 9.71 8.42 11.15
CA LYS A 121 8.85 7.80 12.19
C LYS A 121 7.38 7.72 11.80
N PHE A 122 6.95 8.51 10.81
CA PHE A 122 5.65 8.40 10.18
C PHE A 122 5.60 7.20 9.22
N LEU A 123 6.67 6.99 8.44
CA LEU A 123 6.85 5.83 7.57
C LEU A 123 7.27 4.53 8.33
N PHE A 124 7.55 4.61 9.63
CA PHE A 124 8.01 3.51 10.50
C PHE A 124 9.38 2.89 10.14
N VAL A 125 10.14 3.49 9.22
CA VAL A 125 11.47 3.02 8.79
C VAL A 125 12.52 3.19 9.89
N ASP A 126 12.36 4.17 10.78
CA ASP A 126 13.39 4.59 11.75
C ASP A 126 13.73 3.58 12.87
N ARG A 127 13.04 2.43 12.96
CA ARG A 127 12.94 1.66 14.23
C ARG A 127 13.52 0.24 14.26
N TYR A 128 13.96 -0.31 13.13
CA TYR A 128 14.49 -1.68 13.05
C TYR A 128 15.98 -1.71 12.67
N HIS A 129 16.82 -0.88 13.29
CA HIS A 129 18.24 -0.71 12.89
C HIS A 129 19.01 -2.04 12.71
N GLY A 130 18.73 -3.09 13.49
CA GLY A 130 19.35 -4.43 13.33
C GLY A 130 18.71 -5.37 12.28
N HIS A 131 17.63 -4.98 11.62
CA HIS A 131 16.97 -5.72 10.53
C HIS A 131 16.74 -4.86 9.26
N MET A 132 17.09 -3.56 9.31
CA MET A 132 16.88 -2.63 8.19
C MET A 132 17.66 -3.02 6.94
N ALA A 133 18.85 -3.61 7.10
CA ALA A 133 19.63 -4.21 6.01
C ALA A 133 18.80 -5.23 5.20
N GLN A 134 18.01 -6.07 5.87
CA GLN A 134 17.27 -7.17 5.24
C GLN A 134 16.05 -6.71 4.42
N PHE A 135 15.43 -5.57 4.74
CA PHE A 135 14.20 -5.09 4.08
C PHE A 135 14.42 -3.87 3.17
N ARG A 136 15.67 -3.43 3.03
CA ARG A 136 16.10 -2.23 2.32
C ARG A 136 15.61 -2.16 0.88
N ASP A 137 15.91 -3.17 0.08
CA ASP A 137 15.49 -3.24 -1.32
C ASP A 137 13.97 -3.35 -1.47
N GLU A 138 13.32 -4.06 -0.55
CA GLU A 138 11.86 -4.13 -0.52
C GLU A 138 11.24 -2.76 -0.26
N TYR A 139 11.81 -1.96 0.65
CA TYR A 139 11.37 -0.58 0.90
C TYR A 139 11.60 0.33 -0.31
N VAL A 140 12.79 0.34 -0.92
CA VAL A 140 13.07 1.12 -2.14
C VAL A 140 12.09 0.73 -3.26
N LYS A 141 11.82 -0.56 -3.42
CA LYS A 141 10.86 -1.09 -4.39
C LYS A 141 9.41 -0.61 -4.12
N LYS A 142 8.97 -0.48 -2.86
CA LYS A 142 7.66 0.13 -2.57
C LYS A 142 7.66 1.65 -2.78
N ILE A 143 8.75 2.36 -2.46
CA ILE A 143 8.89 3.82 -2.70
C ILE A 143 8.81 4.13 -4.20
N ASN A 144 9.52 3.37 -5.03
CA ASN A 144 9.41 3.47 -6.49
C ASN A 144 7.99 3.07 -6.98
N GLY A 145 7.34 2.14 -6.27
CA GLY A 145 5.93 1.81 -6.44
C GLY A 145 4.98 3.00 -6.19
N PHE A 146 5.24 3.86 -5.20
CA PHE A 146 4.47 5.09 -4.93
C PHE A 146 4.55 6.07 -6.11
N PHE A 147 5.76 6.36 -6.60
CA PHE A 147 5.93 7.27 -7.75
C PHE A 147 5.30 6.72 -9.02
N ARG A 148 5.47 5.42 -9.29
CA ARG A 148 4.82 4.75 -10.44
C ARG A 148 3.30 4.79 -10.33
N LEU A 149 2.74 4.55 -9.14
CA LEU A 149 1.30 4.60 -8.92
C LEU A 149 0.75 6.02 -9.14
N LEU A 150 1.45 7.05 -8.67
CA LEU A 150 1.11 8.44 -8.98
C LEU A 150 1.15 8.72 -10.48
N ALA A 151 2.24 8.38 -11.16
CA ALA A 151 2.39 8.64 -12.60
C ALA A 151 1.33 7.89 -13.44
N VAL A 152 1.06 6.62 -13.13
CA VAL A 152 0.08 5.78 -13.83
C VAL A 152 -1.35 6.34 -13.75
N TRP A 153 -1.71 7.05 -12.68
CA TRP A 153 -3.03 7.66 -12.56
C TRP A 153 -3.07 9.14 -13.00
N VAL A 154 -2.12 9.97 -12.55
CA VAL A 154 -2.12 11.41 -12.87
C VAL A 154 -1.95 11.67 -14.37
N LEU A 155 -1.12 10.90 -15.08
CA LEU A 155 -0.89 11.10 -16.52
C LEU A 155 -2.12 10.86 -17.41
N PRO A 156 -2.84 9.72 -17.35
CA PRO A 156 -4.05 9.55 -18.16
C PRO A 156 -5.14 10.55 -17.75
N PHE A 157 -5.31 10.84 -16.46
CA PHE A 157 -6.31 11.83 -16.03
C PHE A 157 -5.98 13.25 -16.52
N LEU A 158 -4.70 13.65 -16.56
CA LEU A 158 -4.24 14.87 -17.21
C LEU A 158 -4.58 14.87 -18.72
N LEU A 159 -4.33 13.76 -19.43
CA LEU A 159 -4.67 13.65 -20.86
C LEU A 159 -6.19 13.74 -21.11
N LEU A 160 -7.02 13.07 -20.30
CA LEU A 160 -8.48 13.19 -20.38
C LEU A 160 -8.95 14.64 -20.18
N LYS A 161 -8.37 15.36 -19.21
CA LYS A 161 -8.71 16.77 -18.96
C LYS A 161 -8.26 17.65 -20.13
N ILE A 162 -7.05 17.48 -20.65
CA ILE A 162 -6.55 18.22 -21.83
C ILE A 162 -7.45 17.99 -23.04
N VAL A 163 -7.80 16.74 -23.37
CA VAL A 163 -8.68 16.42 -24.50
C VAL A 163 -10.04 17.09 -24.35
N ARG A 164 -10.64 17.05 -23.15
CA ARG A 164 -11.95 17.67 -22.92
C ARG A 164 -11.90 19.20 -22.98
N GLU A 165 -10.86 19.84 -22.44
CA GLU A 165 -10.72 21.30 -22.60
C GLU A 165 -10.39 21.71 -24.05
N ALA A 166 -9.66 20.90 -24.82
CA ALA A 166 -9.47 21.12 -26.25
C ALA A 166 -10.80 21.03 -27.03
N VAL A 167 -11.66 20.07 -26.69
CA VAL A 167 -13.05 19.99 -27.21
C VAL A 167 -13.82 21.26 -26.83
N ARG A 168 -13.72 21.76 -25.58
CA ARG A 168 -14.36 23.01 -25.15
C ARG A 168 -13.93 24.22 -26.01
N ILE A 169 -12.64 24.32 -26.38
CA ILE A 169 -12.14 25.40 -27.27
C ILE A 169 -12.85 25.39 -28.63
N ILE A 170 -13.05 24.20 -29.20
CA ILE A 170 -13.55 24.04 -30.57
C ILE A 170 -15.05 24.37 -30.68
N TYR A 171 -15.84 23.97 -29.68
CA TYR A 171 -17.31 24.09 -29.74
C TYR A 171 -17.87 25.38 -29.12
N VAL A 172 -17.09 26.13 -28.33
CA VAL A 172 -17.53 27.41 -27.75
C VAL A 172 -17.05 28.59 -28.62
N PRO A 173 -17.91 29.54 -29.01
CA PRO A 173 -17.47 30.76 -29.71
C PRO A 173 -16.65 31.67 -28.79
N HIS A 174 -15.46 32.10 -29.23
CA HIS A 174 -14.53 32.91 -28.43
C HIS A 174 -14.32 34.30 -29.02
N HIS A 175 -14.30 35.33 -28.16
CA HIS A 175 -14.04 36.72 -28.58
C HIS A 175 -12.54 36.99 -28.83
N SER A 176 -11.65 36.33 -28.08
CA SER A 176 -10.22 36.29 -28.40
C SER A 176 -9.63 34.90 -28.09
N TRP A 177 -8.82 34.37 -29.02
CA TRP A 177 -8.31 33.00 -28.93
C TRP A 177 -7.26 32.85 -27.81
N GLY A 178 -6.32 33.78 -27.71
CA GLY A 178 -5.23 33.73 -26.72
C GLY A 178 -5.70 33.79 -25.26
N GLN A 179 -6.73 34.58 -24.95
CA GLN A 179 -7.25 34.66 -23.58
C GLN A 179 -7.98 33.36 -23.18
N SER A 180 -8.76 32.76 -24.09
CA SER A 180 -9.40 31.45 -23.83
C SER A 180 -8.36 30.36 -23.57
N VAL A 181 -7.33 30.26 -24.41
CA VAL A 181 -6.23 29.30 -24.22
C VAL A 181 -5.54 29.51 -22.86
N ALA A 182 -5.27 30.74 -22.45
CA ALA A 182 -4.66 31.04 -21.15
C ALA A 182 -5.55 30.63 -19.96
N ILE A 183 -6.86 30.91 -20.02
CA ILE A 183 -7.84 30.51 -18.99
C ILE A 183 -7.88 28.98 -18.85
N LEU A 184 -7.88 28.25 -19.97
CA LEU A 184 -7.98 26.79 -19.95
C LEU A 184 -6.69 26.13 -19.48
N ILE A 185 -5.52 26.65 -19.85
CA ILE A 185 -4.24 26.22 -19.26
C ILE A 185 -4.25 26.45 -17.73
N ALA A 186 -4.74 27.59 -17.26
CA ALA A 186 -4.85 27.86 -15.81
C ALA A 186 -5.81 26.89 -15.10
N LEU A 187 -6.95 26.55 -15.72
CA LEU A 187 -7.90 25.56 -15.19
C LEU A 187 -7.31 24.14 -15.18
N ILE A 188 -6.57 23.74 -16.22
CA ILE A 188 -5.84 22.47 -16.25
C ILE A 188 -4.80 22.42 -15.13
N VAL A 189 -3.95 23.44 -15.01
CA VAL A 189 -2.90 23.49 -13.96
C VAL A 189 -3.51 23.43 -12.56
N SER A 190 -4.57 24.19 -12.29
CA SER A 190 -5.31 24.16 -11.03
C SER A 190 -5.87 22.76 -10.73
N TRP A 191 -6.57 22.17 -11.71
CA TRP A 191 -7.17 20.86 -11.57
C TRP A 191 -6.13 19.77 -11.35
N THR A 192 -5.02 19.80 -12.10
CA THR A 192 -3.88 18.88 -11.98
C THR A 192 -3.17 19.01 -10.62
N TYR A 193 -3.07 20.21 -10.07
CA TYR A 193 -2.55 20.44 -8.72
C TYR A 193 -3.43 19.74 -7.66
N SER A 194 -4.75 19.96 -7.69
CA SER A 194 -5.69 19.40 -6.71
C SER A 194 -5.78 17.87 -6.78
N ILE A 195 -5.86 17.27 -7.98
CA ILE A 195 -5.80 15.80 -8.13
C ILE A 195 -4.47 15.22 -7.67
N THR A 196 -3.34 15.89 -7.91
CA THR A 196 -2.02 15.40 -7.50
C THR A 196 -1.89 15.39 -5.97
N ILE A 197 -2.38 16.42 -5.28
CA ILE A 197 -2.46 16.42 -3.81
C ILE A 197 -3.36 15.29 -3.30
N TYR A 198 -4.55 15.12 -3.88
CA TYR A 198 -5.46 14.06 -3.48
C TYR A 198 -4.82 12.67 -3.63
N LEU A 199 -4.41 12.30 -4.85
CA LEU A 199 -3.84 10.99 -5.16
C LEU A 199 -2.51 10.76 -4.44
N SER A 200 -1.71 11.80 -4.18
CA SER A 200 -0.49 11.67 -3.36
C SER A 200 -0.83 11.31 -1.92
N GLY A 201 -1.99 11.72 -1.42
CA GLY A 201 -2.46 11.34 -0.09
C GLY A 201 -2.83 9.85 -0.02
N CYS A 202 -3.66 9.39 -0.95
CA CYS A 202 -4.07 7.99 -1.07
C CYS A 202 -2.85 7.08 -1.31
N ALA A 203 -1.93 7.51 -2.18
CA ALA A 203 -0.70 6.79 -2.49
C ALA A 203 0.22 6.69 -1.27
N LEU A 204 0.32 7.72 -0.42
CA LEU A 204 1.13 7.70 0.79
C LEU A 204 0.55 6.77 1.85
N PHE A 205 -0.78 6.73 2.01
CA PHE A 205 -1.45 5.75 2.85
C PHE A 205 -1.17 4.32 2.35
N ASN A 206 -1.32 4.07 1.05
CA ASN A 206 -0.99 2.80 0.42
C ASN A 206 0.50 2.43 0.60
N LEU A 207 1.43 3.38 0.56
CA LEU A 207 2.86 3.13 0.84
C LEU A 207 3.07 2.65 2.29
N VAL A 208 2.48 3.34 3.28
CA VAL A 208 2.57 2.95 4.70
C VAL A 208 1.98 1.56 4.94
N CYS A 209 0.83 1.24 4.34
CA CYS A 209 0.26 -0.12 4.39
C CYS A 209 1.18 -1.16 3.75
N ASN A 210 1.79 -0.87 2.59
CA ASN A 210 2.71 -1.80 1.94
C ASN A 210 4.02 -2.03 2.72
N PHE A 211 4.49 -1.05 3.51
CA PHE A 211 5.59 -1.28 4.45
C PHE A 211 5.19 -2.24 5.57
N GLN A 212 3.97 -2.15 6.12
CA GLN A 212 3.50 -3.14 7.10
C GLN A 212 3.33 -4.53 6.49
N VAL A 213 2.91 -4.64 5.23
CA VAL A 213 2.81 -5.94 4.55
C VAL A 213 4.15 -6.69 4.54
N ILE A 214 5.28 -6.00 4.32
CA ILE A 214 6.63 -6.60 4.38
C ILE A 214 6.87 -7.25 5.75
N HIS A 215 6.53 -6.57 6.84
CA HIS A 215 6.73 -7.08 8.19
C HIS A 215 5.85 -8.30 8.51
N PHE A 216 4.59 -8.33 8.05
CA PHE A 216 3.73 -9.52 8.18
C PHE A 216 4.20 -10.68 7.28
N GLU A 217 4.72 -10.40 6.08
CA GLU A 217 5.30 -11.41 5.19
C GLU A 217 6.60 -12.00 5.78
N ASN A 218 7.43 -11.20 6.47
CA ASN A 218 8.57 -11.70 7.21
C ASN A 218 8.17 -12.49 8.47
N TYR A 219 7.14 -12.06 9.20
CA TYR A 219 6.60 -12.81 10.34
C TYR A 219 6.12 -14.22 9.92
N GLY A 220 5.51 -14.35 8.75
CA GLY A 220 5.18 -15.67 8.18
C GLY A 220 6.40 -16.56 7.97
N LYS A 221 7.51 -16.02 7.43
CA LYS A 221 8.79 -16.74 7.26
C LYS A 221 9.50 -17.04 8.60
N LEU A 222 9.31 -16.18 9.61
CA LEU A 222 9.83 -16.41 10.96
C LEU A 222 9.15 -17.63 11.60
N LEU A 223 7.85 -17.81 11.40
CA LEU A 223 7.11 -18.99 11.86
C LEU A 223 7.60 -20.31 11.26
N GLU A 224 8.22 -20.30 10.08
CA GLU A 224 8.81 -21.48 9.46
C GLU A 224 10.19 -21.87 10.05
N ARG A 225 10.74 -21.07 10.97
CA ARG A 225 11.94 -21.40 11.75
C ARG A 225 11.54 -22.02 13.09
N ASP A 226 12.49 -22.65 13.78
CA ASP A 226 12.27 -23.21 15.11
C ASP A 226 12.75 -22.24 16.21
N MET A 227 11.97 -21.19 16.46
CA MET A 227 12.15 -20.27 17.59
C MET A 227 11.16 -20.57 18.72
N ASP A 228 11.46 -20.06 19.92
CA ASP A 228 10.56 -20.15 21.08
C ASP A 228 9.20 -19.48 20.82
N VAL A 229 8.13 -20.19 21.18
CA VAL A 229 6.74 -19.72 21.03
C VAL A 229 6.49 -18.35 21.68
N SER A 230 7.19 -18.05 22.79
CA SER A 230 7.10 -16.75 23.46
C SER A 230 7.55 -15.59 22.58
N GLN A 231 8.57 -15.81 21.73
CA GLN A 231 9.09 -14.78 20.84
C GLN A 231 8.11 -14.49 19.70
N TYR A 232 7.43 -15.53 19.17
CA TYR A 232 6.37 -15.34 18.17
C TYR A 232 5.20 -14.53 18.71
N ILE A 233 4.77 -14.79 19.94
CA ILE A 233 3.71 -14.01 20.60
C ILE A 233 4.15 -12.54 20.76
N GLU A 234 5.37 -12.28 21.21
CA GLU A 234 5.86 -10.91 21.37
C GLU A 234 5.91 -10.14 20.05
N GLU A 235 6.46 -10.74 18.99
CA GLU A 235 6.49 -10.10 17.66
C GLU A 235 5.07 -9.90 17.09
N HIS A 236 4.14 -10.84 17.30
CA HIS A 236 2.74 -10.66 16.86
C HIS A 236 2.06 -9.48 17.58
N ILE A 237 2.20 -9.38 18.90
CA ILE A 237 1.69 -8.26 19.70
C ILE A 237 2.30 -6.95 19.20
N ARG A 238 3.60 -6.95 18.91
CA ARG A 238 4.33 -5.78 18.42
C ARG A 238 3.82 -5.33 17.03
N LEU A 239 3.63 -6.26 16.10
CA LEU A 239 3.12 -6.00 14.75
C LEU A 239 1.68 -5.48 14.75
N THR A 240 0.79 -6.15 15.50
CA THR A 240 -0.61 -5.73 15.63
C THR A 240 -0.75 -4.37 16.33
N HIS A 241 0.12 -4.07 17.30
CA HIS A 241 0.21 -2.74 17.92
C HIS A 241 0.67 -1.64 16.93
N TYR A 242 1.61 -1.93 16.02
CA TYR A 242 1.99 -0.98 14.97
C TYR A 242 0.90 -0.77 13.92
N LEU A 243 0.20 -1.84 13.51
CA LEU A 243 -0.95 -1.74 12.62
C LEU A 243 -2.07 -0.88 13.25
N SER A 244 -2.38 -1.11 14.53
CA SER A 244 -3.32 -0.29 15.30
C SER A 244 -2.90 1.20 15.38
N LYS A 245 -1.60 1.48 15.55
CA LYS A 245 -1.06 2.85 15.51
C LYS A 245 -1.23 3.50 14.14
N ILE A 246 -1.05 2.78 13.04
CA ILE A 246 -1.26 3.28 11.67
C ILE A 246 -2.74 3.56 11.43
N SER A 247 -3.60 2.60 11.74
CA SER A 247 -5.05 2.76 11.78
C SER A 247 -5.48 4.02 12.53
N HIS A 248 -4.98 4.24 13.75
CA HIS A 248 -5.31 5.43 14.52
C HIS A 248 -4.83 6.74 13.87
N ARG A 249 -3.68 6.74 13.18
CA ARG A 249 -3.14 7.93 12.48
C ARG A 249 -3.98 8.32 11.26
N PHE A 250 -4.48 7.33 10.52
CA PHE A 250 -5.19 7.54 9.26
C PHE A 250 -6.72 7.44 9.35
N ARG A 251 -7.31 7.00 10.47
CA ARG A 251 -8.78 6.83 10.60
C ARG A 251 -9.59 8.08 10.20
N ILE A 252 -9.12 9.28 10.57
CA ILE A 252 -9.82 10.54 10.26
C ILE A 252 -9.72 10.85 8.77
N PHE A 253 -8.54 10.64 8.17
CA PHE A 253 -8.32 10.78 6.73
C PHE A 253 -9.27 9.86 5.94
N PHE A 254 -9.26 8.56 6.25
CA PHE A 254 -10.08 7.56 5.56
C PHE A 254 -11.59 7.83 5.69
N ILE A 255 -12.08 8.22 6.88
CA ILE A 255 -13.51 8.55 7.07
C ILE A 255 -13.90 9.81 6.31
N LEU A 256 -13.08 10.86 6.36
CA LEU A 256 -13.39 12.13 5.66
C LEU A 256 -13.30 11.97 4.14
N GLU A 257 -12.34 11.19 3.65
CA GLU A 257 -12.22 10.82 2.23
C GLU A 257 -13.48 10.08 1.78
N LEU A 258 -13.85 8.99 2.45
CA LEU A 258 -15.07 8.24 2.18
C LEU A 258 -16.31 9.15 2.18
N LEU A 259 -16.51 9.93 3.25
CA LEU A 259 -17.67 10.81 3.41
C LEU A 259 -17.80 11.82 2.25
N VAL A 260 -16.69 12.45 1.84
CA VAL A 260 -16.72 13.48 0.79
C VAL A 260 -16.87 12.86 -0.60
N VAL A 261 -16.26 11.70 -0.87
CA VAL A 261 -16.43 10.98 -2.14
C VAL A 261 -17.86 10.44 -2.28
N THR A 262 -18.43 9.82 -1.24
CA THR A 262 -19.85 9.40 -1.28
C THR A 262 -20.76 10.62 -1.49
N ALA A 263 -20.50 11.74 -0.81
CA ALA A 263 -21.30 12.96 -0.95
C ALA A 263 -21.20 13.59 -2.35
N SER A 264 -20.01 13.62 -2.96
CA SER A 264 -19.82 14.15 -4.32
C SER A 264 -20.53 13.29 -5.36
N GLN A 265 -20.47 11.96 -5.21
CA GLN A 265 -21.13 11.03 -6.11
C GLN A 265 -22.66 11.03 -5.96
N VAL A 266 -23.18 11.10 -4.74
CA VAL A 266 -24.63 11.27 -4.50
C VAL A 266 -25.13 12.58 -5.11
N VAL A 267 -24.37 13.68 -4.97
CA VAL A 267 -24.67 14.94 -5.66
C VAL A 267 -24.67 14.79 -7.17
N ALA A 268 -23.63 14.17 -7.75
CA ALA A 268 -23.52 13.97 -9.19
C ALA A 268 -24.69 13.13 -9.73
N LEU A 269 -25.12 12.11 -8.98
CA LEU A 269 -26.30 11.30 -9.27
C LEU A 269 -27.59 12.14 -9.24
N PHE A 270 -27.81 12.95 -8.20
CA PHE A 270 -28.98 13.84 -8.16
C PHE A 270 -29.00 14.83 -9.34
N GLN A 271 -27.84 15.41 -9.69
CA GLN A 271 -27.75 16.40 -10.77
C GLN A 271 -27.95 15.78 -12.15
N THR A 272 -27.34 14.62 -12.42
CA THR A 272 -27.53 13.85 -13.67
C THR A 272 -28.92 13.24 -13.81
N THR A 273 -29.61 12.96 -12.70
CA THR A 273 -30.99 12.50 -12.72
C THR A 273 -31.98 13.65 -12.93
N TRP A 274 -31.81 14.78 -12.22
CA TRP A 274 -32.76 15.89 -12.25
C TRP A 274 -32.69 16.72 -13.54
N ASN A 275 -31.50 16.86 -14.14
CA ASN A 275 -31.28 17.70 -15.33
C ASN A 275 -30.96 16.87 -16.57
N SER A 276 -31.57 15.68 -16.68
CA SER A 276 -31.22 14.69 -17.71
C SER A 276 -31.40 15.16 -19.16
N GLU A 277 -32.18 16.21 -19.40
CA GLU A 277 -32.40 16.80 -20.73
C GLU A 277 -31.28 17.79 -21.16
N ILE A 278 -30.37 18.19 -20.26
CA ILE A 278 -29.42 19.30 -20.48
C ILE A 278 -27.94 18.85 -20.37
N ILE A 279 -27.69 17.60 -19.95
CA ILE A 279 -26.35 17.10 -19.62
C ILE A 279 -25.73 16.35 -20.80
N ASN A 280 -25.10 17.10 -21.70
CA ASN A 280 -24.19 16.55 -22.71
C ASN A 280 -22.78 16.31 -22.14
N PHE A 281 -21.94 15.52 -22.81
CA PHE A 281 -20.54 15.25 -22.43
C PHE A 281 -19.71 16.53 -22.17
N ILE A 282 -19.99 17.61 -22.90
CA ILE A 282 -19.37 18.93 -22.70
C ILE A 282 -19.65 19.44 -21.27
N ASN A 283 -20.90 19.32 -20.79
CA ASN A 283 -21.38 19.86 -19.51
C ASN A 283 -21.14 18.87 -18.35
N GLY A 284 -21.43 17.59 -18.57
CA GLY A 284 -21.34 16.53 -17.56
C GLY A 284 -19.95 15.92 -17.37
N GLY A 285 -19.04 16.11 -18.34
CA GLY A 285 -17.73 15.45 -18.31
C GLY A 285 -16.82 15.86 -17.14
N ASP A 286 -17.02 17.03 -16.51
CA ASP A 286 -16.26 17.41 -15.30
C ASP A 286 -16.69 16.57 -14.10
N PHE A 287 -17.99 16.27 -13.95
CA PHE A 287 -18.46 15.32 -12.94
C PHE A 287 -17.91 13.93 -13.22
N VAL A 288 -18.05 13.42 -14.44
CA VAL A 288 -17.59 12.06 -14.79
C VAL A 288 -16.10 11.91 -14.51
N ILE A 289 -15.27 12.86 -14.95
CA ILE A 289 -13.82 12.80 -14.72
C ILE A 289 -13.51 12.94 -13.20
N SER A 290 -14.14 13.87 -12.48
CA SER A 290 -13.88 14.04 -11.02
C SER A 290 -14.32 12.82 -10.22
N SER A 291 -15.52 12.29 -10.46
CA SER A 291 -16.05 11.09 -9.80
C SER A 291 -15.18 9.86 -10.06
N ILE A 292 -14.68 9.64 -11.28
CA ILE A 292 -13.74 8.54 -11.57
C ILE A 292 -12.41 8.74 -10.83
N VAL A 293 -11.89 9.96 -10.78
CA VAL A 293 -10.64 10.31 -10.07
C VAL A 293 -10.77 10.08 -8.56
N GLU A 294 -11.86 10.57 -7.98
CA GLU A 294 -12.21 10.46 -6.57
C GLU A 294 -12.37 8.99 -6.18
N LEU A 295 -13.12 8.23 -6.96
CA LEU A 295 -13.26 6.78 -6.85
C LEU A 295 -11.90 6.05 -6.92
N VAL A 296 -11.00 6.43 -7.84
CA VAL A 296 -9.67 5.78 -7.95
C VAL A 296 -8.81 6.00 -6.71
N GLY A 297 -8.78 7.20 -6.14
CA GLY A 297 -8.06 7.46 -4.88
C GLY A 297 -8.62 6.62 -3.72
N LEU A 298 -9.95 6.57 -3.62
CA LEU A 298 -10.65 5.77 -2.62
C LEU A 298 -10.37 4.26 -2.80
N ILE A 299 -10.37 3.74 -4.04
CA ILE A 299 -9.97 2.35 -4.36
C ILE A 299 -8.53 2.06 -3.93
N ILE A 300 -7.58 2.98 -4.15
CA ILE A 300 -6.19 2.83 -3.72
C ILE A 300 -6.13 2.67 -2.20
N CYS A 301 -6.87 3.49 -1.45
CA CYS A 301 -6.98 3.39 0.00
C CYS A 301 -7.65 2.08 0.46
N LEU A 302 -8.81 1.72 -0.11
CA LEU A 302 -9.54 0.49 0.21
C LEU A 302 -8.73 -0.76 -0.09
N HIS A 303 -8.06 -0.84 -1.24
CA HIS A 303 -7.20 -1.96 -1.61
C HIS A 303 -6.02 -2.11 -0.64
N ALA A 304 -5.38 -1.00 -0.25
CA ALA A 304 -4.30 -1.00 0.72
C ALA A 304 -4.75 -1.54 2.09
N ALA A 305 -5.91 -1.09 2.58
CA ALA A 305 -6.52 -1.55 3.81
C ALA A 305 -6.90 -3.04 3.75
N ALA A 306 -7.56 -3.49 2.67
CA ALA A 306 -7.93 -4.89 2.45
C ALA A 306 -6.70 -5.80 2.45
N LYS A 307 -5.64 -5.38 1.77
CA LYS A 307 -4.40 -6.14 1.64
C LYS A 307 -3.71 -6.33 3.00
N ILE A 308 -3.60 -5.28 3.81
CA ILE A 308 -2.97 -5.40 5.14
C ILE A 308 -3.85 -6.18 6.12
N THR A 309 -5.17 -5.98 6.12
CA THR A 309 -6.09 -6.80 6.94
C THR A 309 -6.01 -8.27 6.56
N HIS A 310 -6.04 -8.61 5.26
CA HIS A 310 -5.92 -10.00 4.84
C HIS A 310 -4.59 -10.64 5.28
N ARG A 311 -3.47 -9.93 5.15
CA ARG A 311 -2.16 -10.43 5.60
C ARG A 311 -2.11 -10.62 7.11
N ALA A 312 -2.69 -9.71 7.88
CA ALA A 312 -2.74 -9.79 9.34
C ALA A 312 -3.68 -10.92 9.83
N GLN A 313 -4.81 -11.17 9.17
CA GLN A 313 -5.70 -12.30 9.48
C GLN A 313 -5.12 -13.66 9.04
N GLY A 314 -4.31 -13.68 7.98
CA GLY A 314 -3.69 -14.90 7.47
C GLY A 314 -2.61 -15.51 8.36
N THR A 315 -2.09 -14.80 9.36
CA THR A 315 -1.03 -15.30 10.25
C THR A 315 -1.47 -16.56 11.02
N GLY A 316 -2.74 -16.61 11.47
CA GLY A 316 -3.29 -17.75 12.20
C GLY A 316 -3.38 -19.03 11.36
N SER A 317 -3.59 -18.93 10.05
CA SER A 317 -3.60 -20.12 9.17
C SER A 317 -2.20 -20.62 8.86
N VAL A 318 -1.22 -19.72 8.73
CA VAL A 318 0.21 -20.08 8.61
C VAL A 318 0.69 -20.78 9.90
N ALA A 319 0.31 -20.25 11.07
CA ALA A 319 0.63 -20.87 12.36
C ALA A 319 -0.02 -22.25 12.55
N ALA A 320 -1.28 -22.42 12.14
CA ALA A 320 -1.94 -23.72 12.18
C ALA A 320 -1.25 -24.74 11.25
N LYS A 321 -0.87 -24.35 10.03
CA LYS A 321 -0.11 -25.18 9.10
C LYS A 321 1.26 -25.57 9.68
N TRP A 322 1.99 -24.63 10.24
CA TRP A 322 3.27 -24.90 10.91
C TRP A 322 3.06 -25.90 12.06
N HIS A 323 2.10 -25.64 12.95
CA HIS A 323 1.82 -26.52 14.08
C HIS A 323 1.49 -27.96 13.62
N SER A 324 0.69 -28.13 12.56
CA SER A 324 0.42 -29.46 12.02
C SER A 324 1.67 -30.14 11.45
N ILE A 325 2.52 -29.41 10.71
CA ILE A 325 3.74 -29.99 10.12
C ILE A 325 4.69 -30.47 11.23
N VAL A 326 4.99 -29.63 12.23
CA VAL A 326 5.95 -30.01 13.30
C VAL A 326 5.34 -30.97 14.33
N THR A 327 4.03 -31.24 14.28
CA THR A 327 3.39 -32.29 15.11
C THR A 327 3.32 -33.62 14.35
N CYS A 328 3.15 -33.62 13.03
CA CYS A 328 3.14 -34.85 12.23
C CYS A 328 4.55 -35.36 11.90
N ALA A 329 5.54 -34.47 11.78
CA ALA A 329 6.91 -34.84 11.42
C ALA A 329 7.70 -35.54 12.55
N SER A 330 7.19 -35.58 13.79
CA SER A 330 7.90 -36.19 14.92
C SER A 330 7.87 -37.72 14.94
N ASP A 331 6.89 -38.35 14.27
CA ASP A 331 6.69 -39.81 14.33
C ASP A 331 7.66 -40.56 13.40
N ASP A 332 8.12 -39.95 12.31
CA ASP A 332 9.04 -40.57 11.34
C ASP A 332 10.50 -40.63 11.83
N THR A 333 10.90 -39.80 12.79
CA THR A 333 12.29 -39.73 13.29
C THR A 333 12.67 -40.81 14.30
N SER A 334 11.73 -41.60 14.82
CA SER A 334 12.00 -42.64 15.83
C SER A 334 12.41 -44.01 15.28
N GLN A 335 12.53 -44.19 13.96
CA GLN A 335 12.83 -45.51 13.34
C GLN A 335 14.14 -45.60 12.54
N VAL A 336 14.98 -44.56 12.49
CA VAL A 336 16.23 -44.58 11.68
C VAL A 336 17.48 -44.29 12.51
N GLU A 337 17.73 -45.06 13.58
CA GLU A 337 19.06 -45.10 14.20
C GLU A 337 19.40 -46.40 14.97
N ILE A 338 19.24 -47.57 14.33
CA ILE A 338 19.85 -48.83 14.81
C ILE A 338 20.58 -49.57 13.69
N SER A 339 21.90 -49.34 13.59
CA SER A 339 22.96 -50.37 13.51
C SER A 339 24.20 -49.85 12.77
N GLY A 340 25.36 -49.83 13.42
CA GLY A 340 26.60 -49.34 12.82
C GLY A 340 27.74 -49.08 13.82
N ASN A 341 28.06 -50.05 14.68
CA ASN A 341 29.16 -49.90 15.64
C ASN A 341 30.53 -49.88 14.93
N GLY A 342 31.27 -48.76 14.95
CA GLY A 342 32.59 -48.72 14.32
C GLY A 342 33.29 -47.36 14.21
N GLY A 343 33.72 -46.78 15.34
CA GLY A 343 34.97 -46.01 15.47
C GLY A 343 35.26 -44.75 14.61
N SER A 344 35.51 -43.63 15.33
CA SER A 344 36.37 -42.48 14.97
C SER A 344 35.82 -41.32 14.12
N SER A 345 36.08 -40.12 14.65
CA SER A 345 36.23 -38.79 14.02
C SER A 345 35.10 -38.11 13.23
N GLU A 346 34.81 -36.90 13.72
CA GLU A 346 34.59 -35.65 12.98
C GLU A 346 33.53 -35.54 11.86
N ALA A 347 32.54 -34.69 12.17
CA ALA A 347 32.07 -33.57 11.35
C ALA A 347 31.04 -33.77 10.21
N ALA A 348 30.11 -32.81 10.21
CA ALA A 348 29.46 -32.15 9.07
C ALA A 348 28.17 -32.72 8.43
N ASN A 349 27.23 -31.78 8.24
CA ASN A 349 26.21 -31.69 7.20
C ASN A 349 25.12 -32.77 7.10
N THR A 350 23.99 -32.53 7.78
CA THR A 350 22.70 -33.11 7.42
C THR A 350 22.17 -32.49 6.12
N GLY A 351 22.18 -33.27 5.04
CA GLY A 351 21.70 -32.83 3.72
C GLY A 351 21.43 -33.97 2.74
N HIS A 352 20.41 -34.78 3.00
CA HIS A 352 19.81 -35.72 2.03
C HIS A 352 18.38 -36.05 2.51
N LEU A 353 17.31 -35.72 1.81
CA LEU A 353 16.80 -36.24 0.52
C LEU A 353 16.44 -37.73 0.57
N LEU A 354 15.12 -37.97 0.47
CA LEU A 354 14.42 -39.26 0.51
C LEU A 354 14.99 -40.30 -0.45
N CYS A 355 15.11 -41.55 0.04
CA CYS A 355 15.09 -42.74 -0.80
C CYS A 355 14.24 -43.81 -0.09
N ILE A 356 13.04 -44.06 -0.61
CA ILE A 356 12.17 -45.16 -0.15
C ILE A 356 12.48 -46.37 -1.03
N ASN A 357 12.88 -47.47 -0.41
CA ASN A 357 13.03 -48.75 -1.10
C ASN A 357 12.35 -49.84 -0.26
N TYR A 358 11.23 -50.36 -0.76
CA TYR A 358 10.51 -51.47 -0.14
C TYR A 358 11.25 -52.78 -0.41
N SER A 359 11.50 -53.56 0.63
CA SER A 359 11.88 -54.98 0.51
C SER A 359 11.19 -55.76 1.61
N GLU A 360 10.17 -56.55 1.24
CA GLU A 360 9.55 -57.52 2.14
C GLU A 360 10.56 -58.61 2.53
N SER A 361 10.65 -58.93 3.83
CA SER A 361 11.11 -60.23 4.32
C SER A 361 10.71 -60.40 5.77
N ASP A 362 9.80 -61.34 6.02
CA ASP A 362 9.37 -61.73 7.36
C ASP A 362 10.52 -62.36 8.15
N LEU A 363 10.84 -61.79 9.31
CA LEU A 363 11.46 -62.48 10.44
C LEU A 363 11.12 -61.70 11.72
N GLU A 364 10.71 -62.42 12.78
CA GLU A 364 10.31 -61.80 14.04
C GLU A 364 11.49 -61.15 14.78
N ALA A 365 11.73 -59.87 14.49
CA ALA A 365 12.39 -58.97 15.42
C ALA A 365 11.31 -58.37 16.32
N VAL A 366 11.38 -58.66 17.62
CA VAL A 366 10.62 -57.90 18.62
C VAL A 366 11.21 -56.49 18.63
N ASP A 367 10.58 -55.60 17.88
CA ASP A 367 10.95 -54.19 17.81
C ASP A 367 10.77 -53.58 19.20
N TYR A 368 11.87 -53.43 19.93
CA TYR A 368 11.88 -52.76 21.22
C TYR A 368 11.71 -51.27 20.96
N VAL A 369 10.47 -50.86 20.71
CA VAL A 369 10.06 -49.46 20.71
C VAL A 369 10.50 -48.87 22.05
N PRO A 370 11.49 -47.96 22.10
CA PRO A 370 11.96 -47.43 23.36
C PRO A 370 10.82 -46.61 23.95
N VAL A 371 10.18 -47.13 25.00
CA VAL A 371 9.10 -46.42 25.69
C VAL A 371 9.66 -45.07 26.14
N PRO A 372 9.14 -43.93 25.62
CA PRO A 372 9.71 -42.62 25.94
C PRO A 372 9.70 -42.45 27.44
N THR A 373 10.84 -42.03 28.02
CA THR A 373 10.90 -41.83 29.47
C THR A 373 9.80 -40.83 29.85
N THR A 374 9.14 -40.99 31.01
CA THR A 374 8.02 -40.12 31.41
C THR A 374 8.33 -38.62 31.36
N THR A 375 9.60 -38.25 31.53
CA THR A 375 10.15 -36.91 31.33
C THR A 375 10.19 -36.45 29.86
N GLN A 376 10.59 -37.30 28.91
CA GLN A 376 10.57 -37.02 27.48
C GLN A 376 9.12 -36.82 27.00
N LEU A 377 8.21 -37.73 27.36
CA LEU A 377 6.79 -37.63 27.00
C LEU A 377 6.17 -36.33 27.55
N ALA A 378 6.45 -35.98 28.80
CA ALA A 378 6.00 -34.71 29.39
C ALA A 378 6.58 -33.47 28.66
N SER A 379 7.84 -33.52 28.22
CA SER A 379 8.45 -32.42 27.45
C SER A 379 7.83 -32.25 26.05
N TYR A 380 7.50 -33.36 25.39
CA TYR A 380 6.82 -33.37 24.10
C TYR A 380 5.39 -32.80 24.22
N MET A 381 4.61 -33.31 25.18
CA MET A 381 3.26 -32.79 25.46
C MET A 381 3.28 -31.31 25.87
N SER A 382 4.25 -30.87 26.67
CA SER A 382 4.41 -29.44 27.02
C SER A 382 4.66 -28.57 25.78
N THR A 383 5.50 -29.03 24.86
CA THR A 383 5.81 -28.32 23.61
C THR A 383 4.60 -28.27 22.68
N TYR A 384 3.88 -29.40 22.53
CA TYR A 384 2.61 -29.47 21.81
C TYR A 384 1.58 -28.47 22.36
N HIS A 385 1.35 -28.47 23.68
CA HIS A 385 0.41 -27.54 24.31
C HIS A 385 0.80 -26.07 24.14
N LYS A 386 2.09 -25.72 24.18
CA LYS A 386 2.56 -24.37 23.88
C LYS A 386 2.23 -23.96 22.44
N ARG A 387 2.52 -24.82 21.45
CA ARG A 387 2.21 -24.56 20.04
C ARG A 387 0.70 -24.42 19.80
N GLN A 388 -0.12 -25.32 20.36
CA GLN A 388 -1.57 -25.27 20.24
C GLN A 388 -2.19 -24.03 20.90
N ALA A 389 -1.69 -23.62 22.06
CA ALA A 389 -2.09 -22.39 22.73
C ALA A 389 -1.75 -21.14 21.88
N PHE A 390 -0.61 -21.14 21.19
CA PHE A 390 -0.21 -20.08 20.27
C PHE A 390 -1.09 -20.01 19.00
N VAL A 391 -1.43 -21.15 18.39
CA VAL A 391 -2.39 -21.19 17.28
C VAL A 391 -3.76 -20.65 17.72
N THR A 392 -4.23 -21.05 18.90
CA THR A 392 -5.49 -20.57 19.49
C THR A 392 -5.43 -19.06 19.78
N TYR A 393 -4.31 -18.56 20.29
CA TYR A 393 -4.08 -17.12 20.48
C TYR A 393 -4.18 -16.33 19.16
N LEU A 394 -3.51 -16.78 18.09
CA LEU A 394 -3.57 -16.11 16.79
C LEU A 394 -4.96 -16.15 16.14
N GLN A 395 -5.67 -17.28 16.26
CA GLN A 395 -7.04 -17.42 15.75
C GLN A 395 -8.04 -16.55 16.52
N SER A 396 -7.86 -16.39 17.84
CA SER A 396 -8.70 -15.54 18.68
C SER A 396 -8.36 -14.04 18.63
N ASN A 397 -7.18 -13.68 18.11
CA ASN A 397 -6.73 -12.29 17.97
C ASN A 397 -6.44 -11.93 16.50
N PRO A 398 -7.44 -11.97 15.59
CA PRO A 398 -7.25 -11.63 14.19
C PRO A 398 -6.84 -10.16 14.04
N GLY A 399 -5.58 -9.94 13.68
CA GLY A 399 -5.07 -8.60 13.39
C GLY A 399 -5.73 -7.99 12.15
N GLY A 400 -5.77 -6.66 12.08
CA GLY A 400 -6.30 -5.97 10.90
C GLY A 400 -6.26 -4.45 11.02
N PHE A 401 -6.50 -3.77 9.89
CA PHE A 401 -6.74 -2.33 9.90
C PHE A 401 -8.11 -2.07 10.54
N SER A 402 -8.16 -1.24 11.59
CA SER A 402 -9.38 -0.93 12.34
C SER A 402 -9.68 0.57 12.38
N VAL A 403 -10.96 0.91 12.44
CA VAL A 403 -11.45 2.28 12.53
C VAL A 403 -12.43 2.34 13.70
N PHE A 404 -12.07 3.09 14.75
CA PHE A 404 -12.85 3.22 15.98
C PHE A 404 -13.29 1.88 16.61
N GLY A 405 -12.40 0.89 16.61
CA GLY A 405 -12.65 -0.45 17.18
C GLY A 405 -13.27 -1.45 16.21
N TRP A 406 -13.89 -0.97 15.12
CA TRP A 406 -14.38 -1.83 14.04
C TRP A 406 -13.21 -2.23 13.14
N THR A 407 -12.90 -3.52 13.07
CA THR A 407 -11.99 -4.04 12.05
C THR A 407 -12.62 -3.86 10.69
N ILE A 408 -11.93 -3.19 9.76
CA ILE A 408 -12.37 -3.12 8.38
C ILE A 408 -12.16 -4.50 7.75
N ASP A 409 -13.23 -5.26 7.66
CA ASP A 409 -13.26 -6.60 7.06
C ASP A 409 -13.35 -6.51 5.52
N ARG A 410 -13.15 -7.65 4.84
CA ARG A 410 -13.23 -7.69 3.37
C ARG A 410 -14.63 -7.38 2.85
N THR A 411 -15.65 -7.75 3.63
CA THR A 411 -17.06 -7.55 3.34
C THR A 411 -17.41 -6.06 3.28
N LEU A 412 -17.11 -5.27 4.31
CA LEU A 412 -17.35 -3.83 4.33
C LEU A 412 -16.58 -3.10 3.21
N ILE A 413 -15.32 -3.46 2.96
CA ILE A 413 -14.55 -2.88 1.84
C ILE A 413 -15.22 -3.17 0.50
N ASN A 414 -15.60 -4.42 0.25
CA ASN A 414 -16.25 -4.82 -0.99
C ASN A 414 -17.61 -4.10 -1.14
N THR A 415 -18.40 -3.99 -0.06
CA THR A 415 -19.68 -3.26 -0.08
C THR A 415 -19.50 -1.78 -0.43
N ILE A 416 -18.54 -1.07 0.20
CA ILE A 416 -18.24 0.32 -0.16
C ILE A 416 -17.78 0.40 -1.62
N PHE A 417 -16.86 -0.47 -2.04
CA PHE A 417 -16.36 -0.50 -3.41
C PHE A 417 -17.50 -0.67 -4.42
N PHE A 418 -18.38 -1.66 -4.24
CA PHE A 418 -19.51 -1.87 -5.14
C PHE A 418 -20.50 -0.71 -5.12
N LEU A 419 -20.77 -0.10 -3.97
CA LEU A 419 -21.64 1.07 -3.86
C LEU A 419 -21.10 2.27 -4.64
N GLU A 420 -19.84 2.65 -4.40
CA GLU A 420 -19.18 3.77 -5.09
C GLU A 420 -19.00 3.49 -6.59
N MET A 421 -18.62 2.27 -6.98
CA MET A 421 -18.56 1.86 -8.39
C MET A 421 -19.92 1.97 -9.09
N SER A 422 -21.01 1.56 -8.43
CA SER A 422 -22.36 1.65 -8.99
C SER A 422 -22.81 3.10 -9.18
N LEU A 423 -22.47 4.00 -8.25
CA LEU A 423 -22.75 5.43 -8.35
C LEU A 423 -22.01 6.06 -9.55
N VAL A 424 -20.70 5.83 -9.70
CA VAL A 424 -19.93 6.31 -10.87
C VAL A 424 -20.47 5.75 -12.18
N LEU A 425 -20.77 4.44 -12.25
CA LEU A 425 -21.29 3.81 -13.47
C LEU A 425 -22.67 4.36 -13.85
N PHE A 426 -23.52 4.72 -12.88
CA PHE A 426 -24.80 5.36 -13.13
C PHE A 426 -24.62 6.77 -13.74
N VAL A 427 -23.77 7.60 -13.13
CA VAL A 427 -23.43 8.95 -13.62
C VAL A 427 -22.82 8.90 -15.03
N LEU A 428 -21.93 7.94 -15.27
CA LEU A 428 -21.32 7.68 -16.58
C LEU A 428 -22.38 7.27 -17.62
N GLY A 429 -23.26 6.33 -17.28
CA GLY A 429 -24.32 5.85 -18.16
C GLY A 429 -25.29 6.95 -18.60
N LYS A 430 -25.68 7.84 -17.67
CA LYS A 430 -26.50 9.03 -17.96
C LYS A 430 -25.79 10.06 -18.85
N THR A 431 -24.47 10.19 -18.73
CA THR A 431 -23.70 11.17 -19.52
C THR A 431 -23.37 10.68 -20.94
N ILE A 432 -23.34 9.36 -21.18
CA ILE A 432 -23.03 8.76 -22.49
C ILE A 432 -24.28 8.58 -23.38
N THR A 433 -25.44 8.25 -22.79
CA THR A 433 -26.64 7.81 -23.55
C THR A 433 -27.27 8.87 -24.46
N ILE A 434 -26.91 10.14 -24.33
CA ILE A 434 -27.50 11.26 -25.08
C ILE A 434 -26.91 11.41 -26.51
N TYR A 435 -25.89 10.62 -26.89
CA TYR A 435 -25.35 10.62 -28.26
C TYR A 435 -26.20 9.89 -29.31
N HIS A 436 -27.39 9.38 -28.97
CA HIS A 436 -28.19 8.52 -29.86
C HIS A 436 -29.70 8.81 -29.88
N SER A 437 -30.11 10.07 -29.73
CA SER A 437 -31.49 10.54 -29.97
C SER A 437 -31.54 11.81 -30.79
#